data_AF-A0A2D8AR29-F1
#
_entry.id   AF-A0A2D8AR29-F1
#
_cell.length_a   1.000
_cell.length_b   1.000
_cell.length_c   1.000
_cell.angle_alpha   90.00
_cell.angle_beta   90.00
_cell.angle_gamma   90.00
#
_symmetry.space_group_name_H-M   'P 1'
#
loop_
_entity.id
_entity.type
_entity.pdbx_description
1 polymer ?
#
loop_
_entity_poly.entity_id
_entity_poly.type
_entity_poly.pdbx_seq_one_letter_code
_entity_poly.pdbx_strand_id
1 'polypeptide(L)'
;MNKRSRAVGPVKSGMRALSLVLVMVLASLSPILSPKTVSAHEGTNSSIWPMDGSEDTGWVQINATDADPINGTQASGEWMLNFAPGAILDNVTMEIRADGTQGVTIQQPLLISQDTGQVLFDWRGNGWLGQSFGFDNTNPHQGRLNPNADVGATVTLPSGTEITDF
;
A
#
# COMPACT_ATOMS: atom_id res chain seq x y z
N MET A 1 -29.60 26.17 91.63
CA MET A 1 -29.11 27.37 90.91
C MET A 1 -28.61 26.94 89.53
N ASN A 2 -29.31 27.38 88.48
CA ASN A 2 -29.10 27.02 87.07
C ASN A 2 -27.92 27.79 86.46
N LYS A 3 -26.99 27.10 85.77
CA LYS A 3 -26.07 27.74 84.82
C LYS A 3 -26.58 27.50 83.41
N ARG A 4 -27.00 28.57 82.73
CA ARG A 4 -27.50 28.55 81.35
C ARG A 4 -26.33 28.36 80.38
N SER A 5 -26.38 27.33 79.54
CA SER A 5 -25.50 27.18 78.38
C SER A 5 -25.85 28.25 77.34
N ARG A 6 -24.89 29.12 77.02
CA ARG A 6 -25.00 30.15 75.99
C ARG A 6 -24.66 29.53 74.63
N ALA A 7 -25.51 29.74 73.63
CA ALA A 7 -25.24 29.32 72.26
C ALA A 7 -23.96 30.01 71.74
N VAL A 8 -23.02 29.20 71.25
CA VAL A 8 -21.80 29.66 70.57
C VAL A 8 -22.23 30.07 69.15
N GLY A 9 -22.11 31.37 68.84
CA GLY A 9 -22.39 31.92 67.52
C GLY A 9 -21.44 31.35 66.44
N PRO A 10 -21.78 31.50 65.15
CA PRO A 10 -21.14 30.75 64.07
C PRO A 10 -19.65 31.09 63.95
N VAL A 11 -18.82 30.05 63.95
CA VAL A 11 -17.37 30.15 63.78
C VAL A 11 -17.06 30.59 62.34
N LYS A 12 -16.64 31.85 62.16
CA LYS A 12 -15.93 32.43 60.99
C LYS A 12 -16.29 31.82 59.63
N SER A 13 -17.51 32.08 59.13
CA SER A 13 -17.98 31.64 57.81
C SER A 13 -17.28 32.35 56.65
N GLY A 14 -16.85 33.60 56.82
CA GLY A 14 -16.27 34.43 55.74
C GLY A 14 -14.95 33.88 55.16
N MET A 15 -14.06 33.36 56.02
CA MET A 15 -12.78 32.80 55.55
C MET A 15 -12.95 31.49 54.78
N ARG A 16 -13.95 30.69 55.17
CA ARG A 16 -14.34 29.47 54.45
C ARG A 16 -15.02 29.80 53.12
N ALA A 17 -15.86 30.84 53.09
CA ALA A 17 -16.49 31.31 51.86
C ALA A 17 -15.46 31.83 50.85
N LEU A 18 -14.47 32.63 51.29
CA LEU A 18 -13.38 33.10 50.43
C LEU A 18 -12.54 31.96 49.86
N SER A 19 -12.19 30.97 50.69
CA SER A 19 -11.49 29.77 50.24
C SER A 19 -12.28 29.01 49.18
N LEU A 20 -13.61 28.91 49.34
CA LEU A 20 -14.47 28.16 48.43
C LEU A 20 -14.66 28.91 47.10
N VAL A 21 -14.78 30.23 47.13
CA VAL A 21 -14.81 31.08 45.93
C VAL A 21 -13.49 30.98 45.16
N LEU A 22 -12.35 31.00 45.84
CA LEU A 22 -11.05 30.86 45.19
C LEU A 22 -10.92 29.49 44.48
N VAL A 23 -11.37 28.41 45.13
CA VAL A 23 -11.40 27.06 44.53
C VAL A 23 -12.33 27.01 43.33
N MET A 24 -13.50 27.65 43.40
CA MET A 24 -14.45 27.73 42.28
C MET A 24 -13.87 28.49 41.08
N VAL A 25 -13.17 29.60 41.31
CA VAL A 25 -12.50 30.35 40.25
C VAL A 25 -11.40 29.50 39.62
N LEU A 26 -10.52 28.90 40.42
CA LEU A 26 -9.44 28.03 39.91
C LEU A 26 -9.98 26.81 39.15
N ALA A 27 -11.07 26.20 39.61
CA ALA A 27 -11.72 25.10 38.92
C ALA A 27 -12.36 25.54 37.59
N SER A 28 -12.90 26.76 37.51
CA SER A 28 -13.48 27.30 36.28
C SER A 28 -12.46 27.62 35.18
N LEU A 29 -11.18 27.81 35.52
CA LEU A 29 -10.09 27.98 34.55
C LEU A 29 -9.54 26.66 34.01
N SER A 30 -9.93 25.51 34.57
CA SER A 30 -9.45 24.19 34.12
C SER A 30 -9.69 23.89 32.62
N PRO A 31 -10.78 24.33 31.96
CA PRO A 31 -10.97 24.08 30.52
C PRO A 31 -10.09 24.96 29.63
N ILE A 32 -9.53 26.05 30.16
CA ILE A 32 -8.66 26.97 29.43
C ILE A 32 -7.22 26.45 29.41
N LEU A 33 -6.78 25.79 30.49
CA LEU A 33 -5.46 25.14 30.58
C LEU A 33 -5.45 23.72 30.01
N SER A 34 -6.62 23.13 29.78
CA SER A 34 -6.73 21.85 29.09
C SER A 34 -6.44 22.07 27.61
N PRO A 35 -5.41 21.44 27.02
CA PRO A 35 -5.21 21.52 25.58
C PRO A 35 -6.47 20.99 24.89
N LYS A 36 -6.99 21.72 23.90
CA LYS A 36 -8.06 21.23 23.02
C LYS A 36 -7.51 20.14 22.12
N THR A 37 -7.30 18.94 22.64
CA THR A 37 -7.02 17.78 21.80
C THR A 37 -8.33 17.12 21.43
N VAL A 38 -9.12 17.80 20.59
CA VAL A 38 -10.03 17.08 19.69
C VAL A 38 -9.17 16.74 18.47
N SER A 39 -8.32 15.73 18.61
CA SER A 39 -7.63 15.14 17.46
C SER A 39 -8.51 14.00 16.97
N ALA A 40 -9.23 14.24 15.89
CA ALA A 40 -9.95 13.19 15.17
C ALA A 40 -9.04 12.44 14.17
N HIS A 41 -7.83 12.93 13.86
CA HIS A 41 -6.98 12.28 12.85
C HIS A 41 -5.47 12.62 12.85
N GLU A 42 -4.93 13.28 13.86
CA GLU A 42 -3.49 13.59 13.87
C GLU A 42 -2.79 12.72 14.90
N GLY A 43 -2.50 11.48 14.49
CA GLY A 43 -1.39 10.72 15.05
C GLY A 43 -0.14 11.07 14.26
N THR A 44 1.02 11.18 14.91
CA THR A 44 2.30 11.58 14.30
C THR A 44 2.81 10.65 13.17
N ASN A 45 2.06 9.59 12.86
CA ASN A 45 2.25 8.62 11.78
C ASN A 45 0.97 8.45 10.92
N SER A 46 0.04 9.42 10.87
CA SER A 46 -1.10 9.33 9.97
C SER A 46 -0.69 9.77 8.57
N SER A 47 -0.73 8.83 7.63
CA SER A 47 -0.69 9.17 6.20
C SER A 47 -1.95 9.97 5.89
N ILE A 48 -1.79 11.27 5.60
CA ILE A 48 -2.89 12.15 5.20
C ILE A 48 -3.13 11.90 3.72
N TRP A 49 -4.27 11.28 3.41
CA TRP A 49 -4.68 11.02 2.04
C TRP A 49 -5.56 12.17 1.52
N PRO A 50 -5.35 12.66 0.29
CA PRO A 50 -6.28 13.58 -0.34
C PRO A 50 -7.63 12.89 -0.61
N MET A 51 -8.71 13.67 -0.71
CA MET A 51 -10.06 13.15 -0.97
C MET A 51 -10.22 12.53 -2.37
N ASP A 52 -9.37 12.93 -3.30
CA ASP A 52 -9.30 12.45 -4.67
C ASP A 52 -7.87 12.63 -5.18
N GLY A 53 -7.47 11.84 -6.18
CA GLY A 53 -6.13 11.85 -6.72
C GLY A 53 -5.97 10.90 -7.91
N SER A 54 -4.85 11.06 -8.61
CA SER A 54 -4.38 10.13 -9.63
C SER A 54 -2.97 9.75 -9.27
N GLU A 55 -2.68 8.46 -9.29
CA GLU A 55 -1.35 7.92 -9.00
C GLU A 55 -0.86 7.14 -10.22
N ASP A 56 0.37 7.41 -10.62
CA ASP A 56 1.12 6.62 -11.61
C ASP A 56 2.34 6.05 -10.90
N THR A 57 2.42 4.72 -10.81
CA THR A 57 3.55 4.05 -10.18
C THR A 57 4.82 4.08 -11.03
N GLY A 58 4.69 4.46 -12.31
CA GLY A 58 5.73 4.23 -13.31
C GLY A 58 6.04 2.75 -13.49
N TRP A 59 7.21 2.46 -14.06
CA TRP A 59 7.72 1.09 -14.19
C TRP A 59 8.30 0.60 -12.86
N VAL A 60 7.69 -0.45 -12.30
CA VAL A 60 8.19 -1.14 -11.11
C VAL A 60 8.70 -2.51 -11.54
N GLN A 61 9.95 -2.83 -11.17
CA GLN A 61 10.51 -4.15 -11.39
C GLN A 61 10.15 -5.08 -10.22
N ILE A 62 9.48 -6.20 -10.55
CA ILE A 62 9.15 -7.24 -9.59
C ILE A 62 10.16 -8.37 -9.75
N ASN A 63 10.85 -8.70 -8.66
CA ASN A 63 11.78 -9.82 -8.62
C ASN A 63 11.08 -11.02 -7.99
N ALA A 64 10.83 -12.05 -8.79
CA ALA A 64 10.37 -13.33 -8.28
C ALA A 64 11.57 -14.16 -7.81
N THR A 65 11.62 -14.52 -6.54
CA THR A 65 12.73 -15.29 -5.93
C THR A 65 12.26 -16.64 -5.41
N ASP A 66 13.20 -17.47 -4.98
CA ASP A 66 12.93 -18.73 -4.25
C ASP A 66 12.28 -19.85 -5.08
N ALA A 67 12.49 -19.83 -6.41
CA ALA A 67 12.20 -21.00 -7.24
C ALA A 67 13.10 -22.18 -6.86
N ASP A 68 12.51 -23.36 -6.72
CA ASP A 68 13.22 -24.61 -6.53
C ASP A 68 12.71 -25.66 -7.54
N PRO A 69 13.48 -25.94 -8.61
CA PRO A 69 13.07 -26.90 -9.64
C PRO A 69 13.08 -28.35 -9.16
N ILE A 70 13.83 -28.69 -8.09
CA ILE A 70 13.87 -30.05 -7.54
C ILE A 70 12.59 -30.32 -6.74
N ASN A 71 12.13 -29.32 -5.98
CA ASN A 71 10.93 -29.41 -5.17
C ASN A 71 9.66 -28.96 -5.90
N GLY A 72 9.78 -28.44 -7.13
CA GLY A 72 8.66 -27.92 -7.92
C GLY A 72 8.09 -26.60 -7.37
N THR A 73 8.86 -25.88 -6.56
CA THR A 73 8.46 -24.60 -5.97
C THR A 73 8.61 -23.51 -7.02
N GLN A 74 7.53 -22.77 -7.28
CA GLN A 74 7.55 -21.61 -8.15
C GLN A 74 8.12 -20.40 -7.43
N ALA A 75 8.86 -19.56 -8.15
CA ALA A 75 9.25 -18.26 -7.61
C ALA A 75 8.03 -17.36 -7.43
N SER A 76 8.04 -16.55 -6.38
CA SER A 76 7.00 -15.55 -6.11
C SER A 76 7.62 -14.19 -5.89
N GLY A 77 6.91 -13.15 -6.28
CA GLY A 77 7.22 -11.76 -5.96
C GLY A 77 5.92 -11.04 -5.61
N GLU A 78 6.03 -10.05 -4.73
CA GLU A 78 4.88 -9.29 -4.27
C GLU A 78 4.97 -7.84 -4.74
N TRP A 79 3.84 -7.31 -5.20
CA TRP A 79 3.68 -5.90 -5.51
C TRP A 79 2.59 -5.33 -4.63
N MET A 80 2.98 -4.43 -3.74
CA MET A 80 2.07 -3.79 -2.80
C MET A 80 1.67 -2.41 -3.30
N LEU A 81 0.38 -2.23 -3.53
CA LEU A 81 -0.23 -0.94 -3.87
C LEU A 81 -0.98 -0.41 -2.66
N ASN A 82 -0.59 0.76 -2.18
CA ASN A 82 -1.22 1.40 -1.04
C ASN A 82 -2.25 2.43 -1.50
N PHE A 83 -3.50 2.22 -1.10
CA PHE A 83 -4.60 3.15 -1.34
C PHE A 83 -5.13 3.69 -0.02
N ALA A 84 -5.74 4.88 -0.07
CA ALA A 84 -6.43 5.43 1.09
C ALA A 84 -7.56 4.47 1.54
N PRO A 85 -7.79 4.30 2.86
CA PRO A 85 -8.90 3.47 3.33
C PRO A 85 -10.25 3.94 2.79
N GLY A 86 -11.00 3.04 2.15
CA GLY A 86 -12.29 3.37 1.53
C GLY A 86 -12.20 4.07 0.18
N ALA A 87 -11.00 4.19 -0.41
CA ALA A 87 -10.83 4.67 -1.78
C ALA A 87 -11.53 3.73 -2.77
N ILE A 88 -12.16 4.31 -3.79
CA ILE A 88 -12.76 3.60 -4.91
C ILE A 88 -11.92 3.93 -6.15
N LEU A 89 -11.44 2.90 -6.85
CA LEU A 89 -10.69 3.06 -8.08
C LEU A 89 -11.68 3.01 -9.26
N ASP A 90 -11.74 4.09 -10.05
CA ASP A 90 -12.67 4.20 -11.20
C ASP A 90 -11.97 3.83 -12.52
N ASN A 91 -10.71 4.27 -12.71
CA ASN A 91 -9.91 4.05 -13.92
C ASN A 91 -8.54 3.43 -13.60
N VAL A 92 -8.42 2.12 -13.80
CA VAL A 92 -7.15 1.40 -13.59
C VAL A 92 -6.63 0.87 -14.92
N THR A 93 -5.41 1.26 -15.28
CA THR A 93 -4.65 0.68 -16.40
C THR A 93 -3.42 -0.02 -15.87
N MET A 94 -3.11 -1.18 -16.41
CA MET A 94 -1.92 -1.96 -16.05
C MET A 94 -1.16 -2.32 -17.32
N GLU A 95 0.15 -2.14 -17.26
CA GLU A 95 1.08 -2.55 -18.31
C GLU A 95 2.10 -3.53 -17.74
N ILE A 96 2.42 -4.55 -18.51
CA ILE A 96 3.43 -5.56 -18.15
C ILE A 96 4.50 -5.53 -19.24
N ARG A 97 5.76 -5.42 -18.83
CA ARG A 97 6.92 -5.47 -19.73
C ARG A 97 7.83 -6.63 -19.33
N ALA A 98 8.21 -7.42 -20.32
CA ALA A 98 9.39 -8.28 -20.25
C ALA A 98 10.09 -8.20 -21.60
N ASP A 99 11.30 -7.64 -21.61
CA ASP A 99 12.06 -7.36 -22.83
C ASP A 99 13.34 -8.20 -22.97
N GLY A 100 13.64 -9.04 -21.98
CA GLY A 100 14.83 -9.89 -21.97
C GLY A 100 16.13 -9.19 -21.66
N THR A 101 16.13 -7.86 -21.67
CA THR A 101 17.30 -7.06 -21.33
C THR A 101 17.48 -7.08 -19.82
N GLN A 102 18.74 -7.04 -19.36
CA GLN A 102 19.06 -7.01 -17.92
C GLN A 102 18.43 -8.15 -17.10
N GLY A 103 18.08 -9.27 -17.73
CA GLY A 103 17.44 -10.42 -17.07
C GLY A 103 15.95 -10.23 -16.78
N VAL A 104 15.27 -9.24 -17.39
CA VAL A 104 13.82 -9.04 -17.25
C VAL A 104 13.07 -10.07 -18.11
N THR A 105 13.03 -11.30 -17.59
CA THR A 105 12.39 -12.47 -18.19
C THR A 105 11.70 -13.27 -17.10
N ILE A 106 10.59 -13.93 -17.44
CA ILE A 106 9.90 -14.81 -16.49
C ILE A 106 9.22 -15.97 -17.21
N GLN A 107 9.31 -17.18 -16.64
CA GLN A 107 8.67 -18.36 -17.22
C GLN A 107 7.24 -18.50 -16.69
N GLN A 108 6.27 -18.54 -17.61
CA GLN A 108 4.86 -18.85 -17.31
C GLN A 108 4.27 -18.07 -16.11
N PRO A 109 4.45 -16.73 -16.02
CA PRO A 109 3.98 -15.94 -14.90
C PRO A 109 2.45 -16.01 -14.72
N LEU A 110 2.04 -15.89 -13.46
CA LEU A 110 0.65 -15.73 -13.05
C LEU A 110 0.60 -14.57 -12.05
N LEU A 111 -0.19 -13.54 -12.35
CA LEU A 111 -0.46 -12.43 -11.45
C LEU A 111 -1.86 -12.57 -10.87
N ILE A 112 -1.95 -12.59 -9.55
CA ILE A 112 -3.20 -12.66 -8.81
C ILE A 112 -3.27 -11.55 -7.78
N SER A 113 -4.47 -11.03 -7.55
CA SER A 113 -4.75 -10.21 -6.37
C SER A 113 -4.83 -11.14 -5.16
N GLN A 114 -3.95 -10.95 -4.16
CA GLN A 114 -3.95 -11.78 -2.95
C GLN A 114 -5.24 -11.62 -2.13
N ASP A 115 -5.82 -10.41 -2.08
CA ASP A 115 -7.01 -10.14 -1.28
C ASP A 115 -8.29 -10.72 -1.88
N THR A 116 -8.40 -10.70 -3.20
CA THR A 116 -9.63 -11.11 -3.91
C THR A 116 -9.52 -12.48 -4.56
N GLY A 117 -8.29 -13.00 -4.73
CA GLY A 117 -8.01 -14.21 -5.51
C GLY A 117 -8.21 -14.04 -7.03
N GLN A 118 -8.49 -12.82 -7.50
CA GLN A 118 -8.72 -12.57 -8.93
C GLN A 118 -7.43 -12.69 -9.72
N VAL A 119 -7.48 -13.43 -10.83
CA VAL A 119 -6.39 -13.52 -11.80
C VAL A 119 -6.37 -12.25 -12.63
N LEU A 120 -5.28 -11.49 -12.55
CA LEU A 120 -5.06 -10.24 -13.27
C LEU A 120 -4.31 -10.46 -14.59
N PHE A 121 -3.41 -11.44 -14.62
CA PHE A 121 -2.67 -11.84 -15.81
C PHE A 121 -2.28 -13.32 -15.72
N ASP A 122 -2.47 -14.09 -16.79
CA ASP A 122 -2.13 -15.51 -16.85
C ASP A 122 -1.35 -15.80 -18.14
N TRP A 123 -0.08 -16.23 -17.99
CA TRP A 123 0.79 -16.66 -19.09
C TRP A 123 1.15 -18.15 -19.01
N ARG A 124 0.46 -18.91 -18.17
CA ARG A 124 0.75 -20.34 -18.02
C ARG A 124 0.48 -21.07 -19.34
N GLY A 125 1.32 -22.04 -19.65
CA GLY A 125 1.27 -22.77 -20.94
C GLY A 125 2.01 -22.09 -22.10
N ASN A 126 2.29 -20.78 -22.02
CA ASN A 126 2.91 -20.02 -23.12
C ASN A 126 4.45 -20.00 -23.08
N GLY A 127 5.06 -20.56 -22.03
CA GLY A 127 6.52 -20.63 -21.91
C GLY A 127 7.13 -19.33 -21.35
N TRP A 128 8.24 -18.89 -21.92
CA TRP A 128 8.97 -17.72 -21.44
C TRP A 128 8.35 -16.42 -21.94
N LEU A 129 8.23 -15.44 -21.03
CA LEU A 129 7.88 -14.06 -21.34
C LEU A 129 9.16 -13.22 -21.29
N GLY A 130 9.43 -12.44 -22.35
CA GLY A 130 10.65 -11.63 -22.48
C GLY A 130 11.87 -12.39 -23.01
N GLN A 131 11.77 -13.68 -23.32
CA GLN A 131 12.89 -14.46 -23.89
C GLN A 131 12.41 -15.32 -25.04
N SER A 132 13.27 -15.48 -26.04
CA SER A 132 13.11 -16.44 -27.14
C SER A 132 14.33 -17.35 -27.21
N PHE A 133 14.11 -18.63 -27.53
CA PHE A 133 15.15 -19.65 -27.72
C PHE A 133 15.28 -20.11 -29.19
N GLY A 134 14.49 -19.56 -30.11
CA GLY A 134 14.51 -19.92 -31.53
C GLY A 134 13.56 -19.04 -32.34
N PHE A 135 13.80 -18.91 -33.65
CA PHE A 135 12.99 -18.07 -34.54
C PHE A 135 11.92 -18.85 -35.32
N ASP A 136 12.00 -20.18 -35.35
CA ASP A 136 11.14 -21.06 -36.15
C ASP A 136 10.36 -22.11 -35.31
N ASN A 137 10.41 -21.98 -33.99
CA ASN A 137 9.96 -23.03 -33.08
C ASN A 137 8.45 -23.32 -33.21
N THR A 138 8.08 -24.59 -33.08
CA THR A 138 6.70 -25.12 -33.14
C THR A 138 5.72 -24.49 -32.15
N ASN A 139 6.20 -23.89 -31.06
CA ASN A 139 5.36 -23.16 -30.13
C ASN A 139 5.29 -21.68 -30.55
N PRO A 140 4.12 -21.16 -30.99
CA PRO A 140 3.99 -19.78 -31.47
C PRO A 140 4.29 -18.73 -30.38
N HIS A 141 4.34 -19.15 -29.11
CA HIS A 141 4.67 -18.31 -27.95
C HIS A 141 6.16 -18.38 -27.54
N GLN A 142 6.94 -19.33 -28.07
CA GLN A 142 8.40 -19.39 -27.91
C GLN A 142 9.07 -18.99 -29.21
N GLY A 143 9.21 -17.70 -29.47
CA GLY A 143 9.81 -17.24 -30.73
C GLY A 143 9.35 -15.85 -31.15
N ARG A 144 8.11 -15.52 -30.81
CA ARG A 144 7.49 -14.22 -31.03
C ARG A 144 6.83 -13.79 -29.72
N LEU A 145 7.18 -12.60 -29.22
CA LEU A 145 6.44 -11.95 -28.15
C LEU A 145 5.02 -11.74 -28.69
N ASN A 146 4.06 -12.59 -28.34
CA ASN A 146 2.67 -12.43 -28.76
C ASN A 146 1.90 -11.73 -27.62
N PRO A 147 1.85 -10.38 -27.57
CA PRO A 147 0.77 -9.73 -26.82
C PRO A 147 -0.57 -10.12 -27.47
N ASN A 148 -1.69 -9.86 -26.79
CA ASN A 148 -3.06 -10.19 -27.23
C ASN A 148 -3.44 -9.67 -28.65
N ALA A 149 -2.57 -8.91 -29.32
CA ALA A 149 -2.63 -8.58 -30.74
C ALA A 149 -1.29 -8.86 -31.43
N ASP A 150 -1.32 -9.64 -32.52
CA ASP A 150 -0.18 -10.09 -33.34
C ASP A 150 0.52 -8.98 -34.17
N VAL A 151 0.29 -7.71 -33.81
CA VAL A 151 0.73 -6.54 -34.56
C VAL A 151 1.83 -5.82 -33.78
N GLY A 152 3.06 -5.86 -34.31
CA GLY A 152 4.18 -5.06 -33.80
C GLY A 152 5.26 -5.81 -33.01
N ALA A 153 5.13 -7.12 -32.82
CA ALA A 153 6.20 -7.95 -32.26
C ALA A 153 7.39 -8.01 -33.24
N THR A 154 8.48 -7.34 -32.89
CA THR A 154 9.70 -7.29 -33.71
C THR A 154 10.90 -7.70 -32.86
N VAL A 155 11.84 -8.40 -33.48
CA VAL A 155 13.16 -8.65 -32.87
C VAL A 155 14.14 -7.69 -33.54
N THR A 156 14.80 -6.86 -32.73
CA THR A 156 15.85 -5.97 -33.23
C THR A 156 17.18 -6.69 -33.16
N LEU A 157 17.76 -7.01 -34.32
CA LEU A 157 19.08 -7.61 -34.42
C LEU A 157 20.15 -6.53 -34.66
N PRO A 158 21.30 -6.57 -33.98
CA PRO A 158 22.44 -5.73 -34.32
C PRO A 158 22.91 -5.96 -35.76
N SER A 159 23.43 -4.92 -36.40
CA SER A 159 24.03 -5.02 -37.73
C SER A 159 25.15 -6.07 -37.76
N GLY A 160 25.13 -6.96 -38.76
CA GLY A 160 26.10 -8.05 -38.91
C GLY A 160 25.77 -9.35 -38.18
N THR A 161 24.56 -9.47 -37.61
CA THR A 161 24.09 -10.74 -37.02
C THR A 161 23.61 -11.68 -38.11
N GLU A 162 24.14 -12.91 -38.13
CA GLU A 162 23.65 -14.01 -38.97
C GLU A 162 22.91 -15.03 -38.09
N ILE A 163 21.70 -15.44 -38.51
CA ILE A 163 20.97 -16.55 -37.89
C ILE A 163 21.51 -17.83 -38.50
N THR A 164 22.30 -18.58 -37.73
CA THR A 164 23.03 -19.76 -38.22
C THR A 164 22.29 -21.08 -38.01
N ASP A 165 21.24 -21.08 -37.21
CA ASP A 165 20.42 -22.25 -36.89
C ASP A 165 18.94 -21.83 -36.99
N PHE A 166 18.18 -22.62 -37.73
CA PHE A 166 16.73 -22.52 -37.79
C PHE A 166 16.20 -23.67 -36.94
#